data_AF-X1KNM3-F1
#
_entry.id   AF-X1KNM3-F1
#
_cell.length_a   1.000
_cell.length_b   1.000
_cell.length_c   1.000
_cell.angle_alpha   90.00
_cell.angle_beta   90.00
_cell.angle_gamma   90.00
#
_symmetry.space_group_name_H-M   'P 1'
#
loop_
_entity.id
_entity.type
_entity.pdbx_description
1 polymer ?
#
loop_
_entity_poly.entity_id
_entity_poly.type
_entity_poly.pdbx_seq_one_letter_code
_entity_poly.pdbx_strand_id
1 'polypeptide(L)'
;SSGVDLLSAEPSNIVLKPGKIKLISTGIKIMIPKSYEGQIRPRSGLALKHGITVLNTPGTIDSDYRGIVKVILINLSKKEFVIQRGDRIAQLVIQKVFFPDFKLVPTLNKTKRGEGGFGHSGIKISKIK
;
A
#
# COMPACT_ATOMS: atom_id res chain seq x y z
N SER A 1 -8.73 13.55 -7.34
CA SER A 1 -8.36 12.26 -6.72
C SER A 1 -7.06 11.78 -7.35
N SER A 2 -6.12 11.20 -6.60
CA SER A 2 -4.88 10.62 -7.15
C SER A 2 -5.00 9.14 -7.53
N GLY A 3 -6.08 8.48 -7.12
CA GLY A 3 -6.35 7.07 -7.43
C GLY A 3 -7.84 6.77 -7.61
N VAL A 4 -8.13 5.53 -7.95
CA VAL A 4 -9.48 4.97 -8.09
C VAL A 4 -9.78 4.02 -6.93
N ASP A 5 -11.00 4.07 -6.40
CA ASP A 5 -11.41 3.15 -5.32
C ASP A 5 -11.50 1.71 -5.86
N LEU A 6 -10.95 0.75 -5.11
CA LEU A 6 -11.11 -0.69 -5.35
C LEU A 6 -12.23 -1.21 -4.46
N LEU A 7 -13.17 -1.94 -5.06
CA LEU A 7 -14.35 -2.47 -4.40
C LEU A 7 -14.16 -3.94 -4.04
N SER A 8 -14.78 -4.40 -2.96
CA SER A 8 -14.89 -5.83 -2.63
C SER A 8 -15.83 -6.53 -3.62
N ALA A 9 -15.40 -7.65 -4.17
CA ALA A 9 -16.21 -8.52 -5.02
C ALA A 9 -16.60 -9.84 -4.35
N GLU A 10 -16.33 -9.98 -3.04
CA GLU A 10 -16.70 -11.19 -2.30
C GLU A 10 -18.22 -11.44 -2.40
N PRO A 11 -18.66 -12.69 -2.61
CA PRO A 11 -20.08 -13.00 -2.79
C PRO A 11 -20.89 -12.90 -1.50
N SER A 12 -20.25 -13.03 -0.34
CA SER A 12 -20.87 -12.99 0.99
C SER A 12 -20.12 -12.03 1.91
N ASN A 13 -20.80 -11.58 2.97
CA ASN A 13 -20.18 -10.74 3.99
C ASN A 13 -18.97 -11.44 4.62
N ILE A 14 -17.86 -10.70 4.77
CA ILE A 14 -16.66 -11.16 5.44
C ILE A 14 -16.50 -10.42 6.77
N VAL A 15 -16.50 -11.16 7.87
CA VAL A 15 -16.17 -10.60 9.19
C VAL A 15 -14.66 -10.64 9.39
N LEU A 16 -14.03 -9.46 9.44
CA LEU A 16 -12.61 -9.29 9.72
C LEU A 16 -12.43 -8.97 11.21
N LYS A 17 -12.07 -9.99 11.99
CA LYS A 17 -11.84 -9.88 13.43
C LYS A 17 -10.57 -9.07 13.75
N PRO A 18 -10.48 -8.45 14.94
CA PRO A 18 -9.27 -7.80 15.44
C PRO A 18 -8.01 -8.67 15.27
N GLY A 19 -6.94 -8.07 14.77
CA GLY A 19 -5.64 -8.70 14.52
C GLY A 19 -5.64 -9.74 13.39
N LYS A 20 -6.76 -9.94 12.68
CA LYS A 20 -6.83 -10.90 11.58
C LYS A 20 -6.60 -10.25 10.22
N ILE A 21 -6.08 -11.08 9.33
CA ILE A 21 -5.75 -10.75 7.95
C ILE A 21 -6.72 -11.50 7.04
N LYS A 22 -7.20 -10.83 5.99
CA LYS A 22 -7.96 -11.46 4.91
C LYS A 22 -7.51 -10.94 3.55
N LEU A 23 -7.45 -11.86 2.60
CA LEU A 23 -7.26 -11.55 1.19
C LEU A 23 -8.63 -11.36 0.55
N ILE A 24 -8.92 -10.15 0.10
CA ILE A 24 -10.23 -9.77 -0.45
C ILE A 24 -10.10 -9.57 -1.96
N SER A 25 -10.92 -10.28 -2.73
CA SER A 25 -11.00 -10.14 -4.18
C SER A 25 -11.65 -8.82 -4.58
N THR A 26 -11.10 -8.17 -5.59
CA THR A 26 -11.74 -7.01 -6.24
C THR A 26 -12.57 -7.39 -7.46
N GLY A 27 -12.48 -8.63 -7.91
CA GLY A 27 -13.18 -9.14 -9.09
C GLY A 27 -12.66 -8.60 -10.43
N ILE A 28 -11.70 -7.68 -10.43
CA ILE A 28 -11.12 -7.11 -11.64
C ILE A 28 -9.75 -7.70 -11.96
N LYS A 29 -9.44 -7.78 -13.25
CA LYS A 29 -8.09 -7.96 -13.78
C LYS A 29 -7.68 -6.67 -14.47
N ILE A 30 -6.40 -6.34 -14.41
CA ILE A 30 -5.88 -5.14 -15.07
C ILE A 30 -4.63 -5.49 -15.86
N MET A 31 -4.40 -4.74 -16.94
CA MET A 31 -3.17 -4.75 -17.71
C MET A 31 -2.52 -3.39 -17.55
N ILE A 32 -1.41 -3.35 -16.81
CA ILE A 32 -0.66 -2.11 -16.58
C ILE A 32 0.38 -1.97 -17.70
N PRO A 33 0.53 -0.77 -18.31
CA PRO A 33 1.56 -0.53 -19.33
C PRO A 33 2.97 -0.80 -18.77
N LYS A 34 3.90 -1.22 -19.64
CA LYS A 34 5.32 -1.31 -19.28
C LYS A 34 5.82 0.05 -18.76
N SER A 35 6.77 0.02 -17.83
CA SER A 35 7.29 1.21 -17.14
C SER A 35 6.32 1.88 -16.17
N TYR A 36 5.23 1.19 -15.82
CA TYR A 36 4.33 1.58 -14.74
C TYR A 36 4.11 0.41 -13.78
N GLU A 37 3.75 0.75 -12.54
CA GLU A 37 3.24 -0.18 -11.53
C GLU A 37 1.89 0.31 -11.00
N GLY A 38 1.11 -0.62 -10.45
CA GLY A 38 -0.08 -0.31 -9.67
C GLY A 38 0.26 -0.32 -8.19
N GLN A 39 -0.17 0.70 -7.46
CA GLN A 39 0.01 0.80 -6.01
C GLN A 39 -1.35 0.76 -5.31
N ILE A 40 -1.61 -0.34 -4.60
CA ILE A 40 -2.78 -0.50 -3.73
C ILE A 40 -2.47 0.18 -2.39
N ARG A 41 -3.27 1.19 -2.03
CA ARG A 41 -3.09 1.99 -0.82
C ARG A 41 -4.35 1.93 0.07
N PRO A 42 -4.22 2.10 1.40
CA PRO A 42 -5.34 2.21 2.32
C PRO A 42 -6.20 3.44 2.01
N ARG A 43 -7.48 3.38 2.38
CA ARG A 43 -8.37 4.55 2.39
C ARG A 43 -8.30 5.20 3.78
N SER A 44 -8.05 6.51 3.84
CA SER A 44 -7.86 7.23 5.11
C SER A 44 -9.04 7.08 6.07
N GLY A 45 -10.27 7.10 5.54
CA GLY A 45 -11.49 6.91 6.33
C GLY A 45 -11.56 5.53 7.00
N LEU A 46 -11.19 4.47 6.28
CA LEU A 46 -11.15 3.11 6.83
C LEU A 46 -10.06 2.96 7.90
N ALA A 47 -8.89 3.54 7.65
CA ALA A 47 -7.77 3.50 8.58
C ALA A 47 -8.11 4.24 9.89
N LEU A 48 -8.59 5.48 9.81
CA LEU A 48 -8.86 6.31 10.99
C LEU A 48 -10.08 5.83 11.79
N LYS A 49 -11.20 5.51 11.10
CA LYS A 49 -12.47 5.22 11.77
C LYS A 49 -12.63 3.77 12.19
N HIS A 50 -11.97 2.85 11.48
CA HIS A 50 -12.18 1.41 11.66
C HIS A 50 -10.89 0.62 11.91
N GLY A 51 -9.72 1.27 11.89
CA GLY A 51 -8.43 0.58 12.03
C GLY A 51 -8.15 -0.43 10.92
N ILE A 52 -8.79 -0.27 9.75
CA ILE A 52 -8.60 -1.17 8.60
C ILE A 52 -7.55 -0.58 7.68
N THR A 53 -6.52 -1.36 7.39
CA THR A 53 -5.45 -0.97 6.48
C THR A 53 -5.08 -2.11 5.53
N VAL A 54 -4.34 -1.79 4.49
CA VAL A 54 -3.72 -2.74 3.57
C VAL A 54 -2.39 -3.17 4.20
N LEU A 55 -2.25 -4.46 4.52
CA LEU A 55 -1.10 -4.97 5.29
C LEU A 55 0.22 -4.75 4.57
N ASN A 56 0.25 -4.99 3.26
CA ASN A 56 1.44 -4.85 2.42
C ASN A 56 1.53 -3.46 1.78
N THR A 57 1.01 -2.41 2.41
CA THR A 57 0.96 -1.07 1.79
C THR A 57 2.33 -0.43 1.57
N PRO A 58 2.57 0.23 0.42
CA PRO A 58 1.76 0.14 -0.80
C PRO A 58 1.91 -1.26 -1.42
N GLY A 59 0.78 -1.90 -1.77
CA GLY A 59 0.80 -3.18 -2.45
C GLY A 59 1.11 -2.99 -3.93
N THR A 60 2.16 -3.64 -4.43
CA THR A 60 2.61 -3.51 -5.82
C THR A 60 1.88 -4.47 -6.76
N ILE A 61 1.46 -3.96 -7.92
CA ILE A 61 0.96 -4.74 -9.06
C ILE A 61 1.91 -4.49 -10.23
N ASP A 62 2.60 -5.55 -10.65
CA ASP A 62 3.55 -5.49 -11.76
C ASP A 62 2.87 -5.38 -13.14
N SER A 63 3.60 -4.81 -14.10
CA SER A 63 3.10 -4.60 -15.47
C SER A 63 2.80 -5.89 -16.25
N ASP A 64 3.38 -7.01 -15.84
CA ASP A 64 3.17 -8.34 -16.42
C ASP A 64 2.13 -9.18 -15.65
N TYR A 65 1.60 -8.68 -14.52
CA TYR A 65 0.55 -9.36 -13.78
C TYR A 65 -0.77 -9.38 -14.55
N ARG A 66 -1.42 -10.56 -14.63
CA ARG A 66 -2.72 -10.77 -15.32
C ARG A 66 -3.76 -11.49 -14.44
N GLY A 67 -3.45 -11.68 -13.16
CA GLY A 67 -4.38 -12.27 -12.20
C GLY A 67 -5.46 -11.28 -11.76
N ILE A 68 -6.38 -11.78 -10.94
CA ILE A 68 -7.38 -10.94 -10.27
C ILE A 68 -6.68 -10.10 -9.22
N VAL A 69 -6.90 -8.79 -9.23
CA VAL A 69 -6.39 -7.89 -8.22
C VAL A 69 -7.06 -8.23 -6.88
N LYS A 70 -6.24 -8.46 -5.85
CA LYS A 70 -6.71 -8.76 -4.49
C LYS A 70 -6.04 -7.81 -3.50
N VAL A 71 -6.73 -7.54 -2.40
CA VAL A 71 -6.27 -6.63 -1.35
C VAL A 71 -6.07 -7.42 -0.06
N ILE A 72 -4.88 -7.32 0.53
CA ILE A 72 -4.58 -7.94 1.83
C ILE A 72 -4.98 -6.94 2.91
N LEU A 73 -6.18 -7.10 3.47
CA LEU A 73 -6.65 -6.26 4.57
C LEU A 73 -6.26 -6.85 5.92
N ILE A 74 -5.87 -5.98 6.85
CA ILE A 74 -5.70 -6.30 8.27
C ILE A 74 -6.56 -5.36 9.11
N ASN A 75 -7.17 -5.90 10.16
CA ASN A 75 -7.88 -5.13 11.16
C ASN A 75 -6.99 -4.89 12.39
N LEU A 76 -6.53 -3.66 12.56
CA LEU A 76 -5.71 -3.21 13.69
C LEU A 76 -6.54 -2.60 14.83
N SER A 77 -7.87 -2.56 14.69
CA SER A 77 -8.77 -2.08 15.74
C SER A 77 -9.07 -3.17 16.77
N LYS A 78 -9.86 -2.79 17.79
CA LYS A 78 -10.39 -3.72 18.81
C LYS A 78 -11.81 -4.22 18.50
N LYS A 79 -12.40 -3.82 17.36
CA LYS A 79 -13.77 -4.17 16.97
C LYS A 79 -13.77 -5.00 15.71
N GLU A 80 -14.75 -5.88 15.54
CA GLU A 80 -14.96 -6.56 14.26
C GLU A 80 -15.36 -5.55 13.18
N PHE A 81 -14.94 -5.82 11.95
CA PHE A 81 -15.33 -5.04 10.78
C PHE A 81 -15.94 -5.96 9.73
N VAL A 82 -17.12 -5.60 9.22
CA VAL A 82 -17.83 -6.37 8.21
C VAL A 82 -17.56 -5.75 6.85
N ILE A 83 -16.99 -6.54 5.94
CA ILE A 83 -16.79 -6.17 4.54
C ILE A 83 -17.93 -6.77 3.73
N GLN A 84 -18.63 -5.94 2.98
CA GLN A 84 -19.72 -6.33 2.10
C GLN A 84 -19.29 -6.21 0.64
N ARG A 85 -20.01 -6.88 -0.26
CA ARG A 85 -19.82 -6.71 -1.70
C ARG A 85 -20.09 -5.25 -2.10
N GLY A 86 -19.22 -4.67 -2.90
CA GLY A 86 -19.31 -3.27 -3.35
C GLY A 86 -18.68 -2.26 -2.39
N ASP A 87 -18.28 -2.67 -1.18
CA ASP A 87 -17.55 -1.77 -0.28
C ASP A 87 -16.23 -1.33 -0.90
N ARG A 88 -15.95 -0.03 -0.80
CA ARG A 88 -14.68 0.55 -1.22
C ARG A 88 -13.62 0.25 -0.17
N ILE A 89 -12.76 -0.72 -0.42
CA ILE A 89 -11.83 -1.31 0.55
C ILE A 89 -10.40 -0.76 0.47
N ALA A 90 -9.99 -0.30 -0.70
CA ALA A 90 -8.65 0.25 -0.95
C ALA A 90 -8.72 1.26 -2.10
N GLN A 91 -7.60 1.86 -2.46
CA GLN A 91 -7.48 2.68 -3.67
C GLN A 91 -6.26 2.25 -4.48
N LEU A 92 -6.36 2.33 -5.81
CA LEU A 92 -5.28 2.05 -6.74
C LEU A 92 -4.74 3.36 -7.33
N VAL A 93 -3.43 3.53 -7.29
CA VAL A 93 -2.70 4.61 -7.97
C VAL A 93 -1.77 3.98 -9.01
N ILE A 94 -1.73 4.50 -10.23
CA ILE A 94 -0.78 4.07 -11.26
C ILE A 94 0.42 5.01 -11.23
N GLN A 95 1.62 4.45 -11.09
CA GLN A 95 2.85 5.22 -10.94
C GLN A 95 3.89 4.78 -11.98
N LYS A 96 4.60 5.75 -12.57
CA LYS A 96 5.72 5.45 -13.46
C LYS A 96 6.89 4.91 -12.63
N VAL A 97 7.50 3.83 -13.10
CA VAL A 97 8.69 3.22 -12.49
C VAL A 97 9.91 3.42 -13.38
N PHE A 98 11.07 3.60 -12.75
CA PHE A 98 12.36 3.63 -13.41
C PHE A 98 13.09 2.31 -13.11
N PHE A 99 13.62 1.68 -14.15
CA PHE A 99 14.43 0.47 -14.04
C PHE A 99 15.90 0.86 -14.16
N PRO A 100 16.64 0.99 -13.04
CA PRO A 100 18.04 1.37 -13.08
C PRO A 100 18.93 0.22 -13.54
N ASP A 101 19.98 0.55 -14.28
CA ASP A 101 21.11 -0.35 -14.49
C ASP A 101 22.04 -0.29 -13.27
N PHE A 102 22.07 -1.37 -12.48
CA PHE A 102 22.93 -1.44 -11.32
C PHE A 102 24.40 -1.61 -11.72
N LYS A 103 25.29 -0.79 -11.13
CA LYS A 103 26.75 -0.86 -11.31
C LYS A 103 27.45 -1.09 -9.97
N LEU A 104 28.17 -2.19 -9.86
CA LEU A 104 29.01 -2.49 -8.68
C LEU A 104 30.26 -1.60 -8.68
N VAL A 105 30.57 -1.00 -7.54
CA VAL A 105 31.72 -0.10 -7.34
C VAL A 105 32.41 -0.39 -6.00
N PRO A 106 33.74 -0.16 -5.86
CA PRO A 106 34.44 -0.43 -4.62
C PRO A 106 34.08 0.55 -3.49
N THR A 107 33.70 1.79 -3.82
CA THR A 107 33.30 2.83 -2.84
C THR A 107 32.22 3.76 -3.40
N LEU A 108 31.43 4.36 -2.51
CA LEU A 108 30.42 5.37 -2.85
C LEU A 108 30.95 6.79 -2.60
N ASN A 109 30.41 7.77 -3.32
CA ASN A 109 30.71 9.19 -3.12
C ASN A 109 30.17 9.67 -1.76
N LYS A 110 30.90 10.58 -1.09
CA LYS A 110 30.47 11.19 0.18
C LYS A 110 29.32 12.18 -0.05
N THR A 111 28.33 12.18 0.84
CA THR A 111 27.25 13.17 0.87
C THR A 111 27.15 13.80 2.26
N LYS A 112 26.44 14.93 2.38
CA LYS A 112 26.18 15.57 3.69
C LYS A 112 25.44 14.65 4.67
N ARG A 113 24.60 13.74 4.17
CA ARG A 113 23.84 12.79 5.01
C ARG A 113 24.69 11.57 5.41
N GLY A 114 25.60 11.13 4.54
CA GLY A 114 26.41 9.94 4.79
C GLY A 114 25.56 8.73 5.15
N GLU A 115 25.92 8.06 6.24
CA GLU A 115 25.25 6.85 6.77
C GLU A 115 24.06 7.14 7.70
N GLY A 116 23.66 8.41 7.87
CA GLY A 116 22.58 8.79 8.79
C GLY A 116 21.19 8.29 8.35
N GLY A 117 20.54 7.48 9.20
CA GLY A 117 19.18 6.93 9.00
C GLY A 117 18.33 6.88 10.29
N PHE A 118 17.09 6.40 10.21
CA PHE A 118 16.23 6.10 11.38
C PHE A 118 16.07 7.23 12.41
N GLY A 119 15.65 8.43 11.97
CA GLY A 119 15.46 9.56 12.88
C GLY A 119 16.74 10.31 13.24
N HIS A 120 17.79 10.18 12.41
CA HIS A 120 19.05 10.94 12.52
C HIS A 120 18.87 12.48 12.55
N SER A 121 17.72 13.00 12.12
CA SER A 121 17.36 14.43 12.25
C SER A 121 16.66 14.79 13.57
N GLY A 122 16.45 13.82 14.47
CA GLY A 122 15.64 13.98 15.68
C GLY A 122 14.14 14.13 15.41
N ILE A 123 13.35 14.16 16.48
CA ILE A 123 11.90 14.41 16.47
C ILE A 123 11.59 15.89 16.79
N LYS A 124 12.52 16.61 17.43
CA LYS A 124 12.44 18.04 17.74
C LYS A 124 13.59 18.78 17.07
N ILE A 125 13.33 19.99 16.58
CA ILE A 125 14.38 20.92 16.15
C ILE A 125 15.24 21.23 17.38
N SER A 126 16.52 20.88 17.35
CA SER A 126 17.48 21.31 18.37
C SER A 126 17.72 22.81 18.21
N LYS A 127 17.02 23.61 19.01
CA LYS A 127 17.23 25.05 19.31
C LYS A 127 17.62 25.93 18.12
N ILE A 128 16.68 26.80 17.73
CA ILE A 128 16.98 28.06 17.04
C ILE A 128 18.05 28.78 17.87
N LYS A 129 19.24 29.00 17.30
CA LYS A 129 20.21 29.97 17.81
C LYS A 129 19.79 31.37 17.39
#